data_AF-A0A9W4UZN5-F1
#
_entry.id   AF-A0A9W4UZN5-F1
#
_cell.length_a   1.000
_cell.length_b   1.000
_cell.length_c   1.000
_cell.angle_alpha   90.00
_cell.angle_beta   90.00
_cell.angle_gamma   90.00
#
_symmetry.space_group_name_H-M   'P 1'
#
loop_
_entity.id
_entity.type
_entity.pdbx_description
1 polymer ?
#
loop_
_entity_poly.entity_id
_entity_poly.type
_entity_poly.pdbx_seq_one_letter_code
_entity_poly.pdbx_strand_id
1 'polypeptide(L)'
;MIHVYVFIAAMWGLILAGGGIAVLVLRPLEVTGFGPYDAIAGSVLKAAAALAMVAVWVAVLAKVKGMVFRRQMRWDSDVPG
;
A
#
# COMPACT_ATOMS: atom_id res chain seq x y z
N MET A 1 -3.44 -15.82 -19.57
CA MET A 1 -2.12 -15.14 -19.51
C MET A 1 -2.20 -13.71 -18.94
N ILE A 2 -3.18 -12.88 -19.35
CA ILE A 2 -3.30 -11.46 -18.92
C ILE A 2 -3.42 -11.24 -17.39
N HIS A 3 -4.06 -12.17 -16.65
CA HIS A 3 -4.27 -12.05 -15.20
C HIS A 3 -2.97 -11.96 -14.38
N VAL A 4 -1.90 -12.64 -14.80
CA VAL A 4 -0.60 -12.63 -14.10
C VAL A 4 0.12 -11.29 -14.34
N TYR A 5 0.05 -10.75 -15.55
CA TYR A 5 0.66 -9.46 -15.89
C TYR A 5 0.04 -8.31 -15.09
N VAL A 6 -1.28 -8.30 -14.90
CA VAL A 6 -1.96 -7.28 -14.08
C VAL A 6 -1.57 -7.40 -12.61
N PHE A 7 -1.44 -8.62 -12.09
CA PHE A 7 -0.99 -8.86 -10.72
C PHE A 7 0.44 -8.34 -10.49
N ILE A 8 1.36 -8.66 -11.42
CA ILE A 8 2.75 -8.20 -11.38
C ILE A 8 2.80 -6.68 -11.49
N ALA A 9 2.13 -6.08 -12.47
CA ALA A 9 2.10 -4.61 -12.65
C ALA A 9 1.56 -3.88 -11.42
N ALA A 10 0.51 -4.41 -10.79
CA ALA A 10 -0.02 -3.88 -9.54
C ALA A 10 1.00 -3.97 -8.38
N MET A 11 1.72 -5.10 -8.27
CA MET A 11 2.74 -5.30 -7.24
C MET A 11 3.93 -4.35 -7.42
N TRP A 12 4.41 -4.16 -8.65
CA TRP A 12 5.48 -3.22 -8.97
C TRP A 12 5.09 -1.77 -8.70
N GLY A 13 3.90 -1.36 -9.12
CA GLY A 13 3.36 -0.02 -8.81
C GLY A 13 3.23 0.21 -7.31
N LEU A 14 2.84 -0.82 -6.56
CA LEU A 14 2.79 -0.78 -5.10
C LEU A 14 4.15 -0.57 -4.46
N ILE A 15 5.20 -1.29 -4.90
CA ILE A 15 6.56 -1.18 -4.38
C ILE A 15 7.14 0.22 -4.66
N LEU A 16 6.93 0.75 -5.87
CA LEU A 16 7.39 2.09 -6.23
C LEU A 16 6.65 3.18 -5.46
N ALA A 17 5.33 3.07 -5.33
CA ALA A 17 4.54 4.03 -4.57
C ALA A 17 4.92 4.00 -3.08
N GLY A 18 5.02 2.81 -2.47
CA GLY A 18 5.39 2.68 -1.05
C GLY A 18 6.83 3.12 -0.77
N GLY A 19 7.79 2.74 -1.62
CA GLY A 19 9.19 3.16 -1.48
C GLY A 19 9.35 4.67 -1.67
N GLY A 20 8.70 5.26 -2.68
CA GLY A 20 8.73 6.70 -2.93
C GLY A 20 8.10 7.51 -1.80
N ILE A 21 6.94 7.09 -1.30
CA ILE A 21 6.25 7.75 -0.19
C ILE A 21 7.05 7.60 1.11
N ALA A 22 7.67 6.45 1.37
CA ALA A 22 8.50 6.23 2.56
C ALA A 22 9.62 7.26 2.63
N VAL A 23 10.33 7.48 1.52
CA VAL A 23 11.46 8.41 1.46
C VAL A 23 10.99 9.85 1.58
N LEU A 24 9.87 10.22 0.94
CA LEU A 24 9.34 11.59 1.02
C LEU A 24 8.77 11.94 2.40
N VAL A 25 8.24 10.96 3.13
CA VAL A 25 7.68 11.15 4.47
C VAL A 25 8.77 11.04 5.55
N LEU A 26 9.67 10.05 5.49
CA LEU A 26 10.73 9.90 6.52
C LEU A 26 11.76 11.02 6.48
N ARG A 27 11.99 11.64 5.31
CA ARG A 27 13.06 12.63 5.10
C ARG A 27 12.83 13.99 5.79
N PRO A 28 11.64 14.60 5.76
CA PRO A 28 11.36 15.84 6.50
C PRO A 28 10.88 15.61 7.93
N LEU A 29 10.69 14.36 8.38
CA LEU A 29 10.30 14.03 9.76
C LEU A 29 11.49 14.14 10.73
N GLU A 30 12.16 15.28 10.75
CA GLU A 30 13.08 15.65 11.82
C GLU A 30 12.33 16.56 12.78
N VAL A 31 11.92 15.99 13.91
CA VAL A 31 11.27 16.72 14.98
C VAL A 31 12.37 17.51 15.70
N THR A 32 12.42 18.82 15.44
CA THR A 32 13.33 19.76 16.12
C THR A 32 12.47 20.72 16.95
N GLY A 33 12.32 20.50 18.26
CA GLY A 33 11.52 21.42 19.08
C GLY A 33 11.13 20.96 20.49
N PHE A 34 11.38 19.71 20.85
CA PHE A 34 11.04 19.08 22.13
C PHE A 34 12.26 18.78 23.02
N GLY A 35 13.46 19.26 22.67
CA GLY A 35 14.65 19.13 23.50
C GLY A 35 15.07 17.65 23.66
N PRO A 36 15.34 17.13 24.88
CA PRO A 36 15.85 15.76 25.05
C PRO A 36 14.88 14.66 24.56
N TYR A 37 13.61 14.98 24.35
CA TYR A 37 12.60 14.03 23.86
C TYR A 37 12.41 14.04 22.34
N ASP A 38 13.12 14.91 21.60
CA ASP A 38 13.03 15.02 20.13
C ASP A 38 13.26 13.68 19.42
N ALA A 39 14.20 12.88 19.93
CA ALA A 39 14.52 11.56 19.37
C ALA A 39 13.37 10.55 19.53
N ILE A 40 12.67 10.59 20.67
CA ILE A 40 11.57 9.65 20.96
C ILE A 40 10.33 10.04 20.17
N ALA A 41 9.94 11.32 20.19
CA ALA A 41 8.80 11.82 19.43
C ALA A 41 8.99 11.60 17.91
N GLY A 42 10.19 11.87 17.39
CA GLY A 42 10.53 11.65 15.98
C GLY A 42 10.48 10.17 15.58
N SER A 43 10.92 9.25 16.43
CA SER A 43 10.92 7.81 16.14
C SER A 43 9.51 7.21 16.16
N VAL A 44 8.67 7.59 17.13
CA VAL A 44 7.27 7.13 17.23
C VAL A 44 6.47 7.57 16.02
N LEU A 45 6.62 8.82 15.58
CA LEU A 45 5.92 9.33 14.41
C LEU A 45 6.37 8.64 13.12
N LYS A 46 7.68 8.41 12.95
CA LYS A 46 8.22 7.63 11.83
C LYS A 46 7.67 6.20 11.83
N ALA A 47 7.60 5.55 12.99
CA ALA A 47 7.05 4.19 13.12
C ALA A 47 5.54 4.14 12.80
N ALA A 48 4.77 5.10 13.32
CA ALA A 48 3.33 5.20 13.03
C ALA A 48 3.06 5.43 11.54
N ALA A 49 3.84 6.29 10.88
CA ALA A 49 3.74 6.52 9.44
C ALA A 49 4.07 5.26 8.63
N ALA A 50 5.12 4.52 9.02
CA ALA A 50 5.46 3.25 8.40
C ALA A 50 4.34 2.21 8.53
N LEU A 51 3.74 2.08 9.73
CA LEU A 51 2.61 1.17 9.97
C LEU A 51 1.37 1.56 9.18
N ALA A 52 1.03 2.84 9.13
CA ALA A 52 -0.09 3.35 8.34
C ALA A 52 0.08 3.01 6.85
N MET A 53 1.31 3.10 6.33
CA MET A 53 1.59 2.73 4.95
C MET A 53 1.43 1.24 4.68
N VAL A 54 1.92 0.39 5.59
CA VAL A 54 1.71 -1.07 5.50
C VAL A 54 0.22 -1.39 5.50
N ALA A 55 -0.58 -0.71 6.33
CA ALA A 55 -2.03 -0.89 6.35
C ALA A 55 -2.69 -0.55 5.00
N VAL A 56 -2.25 0.54 4.33
CA VAL A 56 -2.69 0.89 2.97
C VAL A 56 -2.32 -0.21 1.97
N TRP A 57 -1.11 -0.76 2.04
CA TRP A 57 -0.69 -1.88 1.19
C TRP A 57 -1.58 -3.12 1.33
N VAL A 58 -1.83 -3.54 2.57
CA VAL A 58 -2.71 -4.68 2.87
C VAL A 58 -4.13 -4.42 2.35
N ALA A 59 -4.65 -3.20 2.54
CA ALA A 59 -5.98 -2.83 2.05
C ALA A 59 -6.08 -2.87 0.52
N VAL A 60 -5.07 -2.38 -0.20
CA VAL A 60 -5.04 -2.42 -1.67
C VAL A 60 -4.96 -3.87 -2.17
N LEU A 61 -4.09 -4.70 -1.59
CA LEU A 61 -3.97 -6.12 -1.94
C LEU A 61 -5.29 -6.88 -1.69
N ALA A 62 -5.96 -6.60 -0.57
CA ALA A 62 -7.26 -7.19 -0.25
C ALA A 62 -8.35 -6.78 -1.26
N LYS A 63 -8.38 -5.50 -1.67
CA LYS A 63 -9.32 -5.00 -2.69
C LYS A 63 -9.07 -5.61 -4.06
N VAL A 64 -7.81 -5.70 -4.51
CA VAL A 64 -7.46 -6.29 -5.81
C VAL A 64 -7.92 -7.75 -5.86
N LYS A 65 -7.65 -8.53 -4.80
CA LYS A 65 -8.06 -9.96 -4.73
C LYS A 65 -9.59 -10.13 -4.73
N GLY A 66 -10.31 -9.27 -4.01
CA GLY A 66 -11.79 -9.27 -3.98
C GLY A 66 -12.46 -8.76 -5.27
N MET A 67 -11.77 -7.95 -6.08
CA MET A 67 -12.27 -7.50 -7.38
C MET A 67 -12.07 -8.54 -8.48
N VAL A 68 -10.95 -9.26 -8.47
CA VAL A 68 -10.69 -10.35 -9.44
C VAL A 68 -11.72 -11.47 -9.27
N PHE A 69 -12.07 -11.83 -8.02
CA PHE A 69 -13.02 -12.92 -7.75
C PHE A 69 -14.45 -12.59 -8.20
N ARG A 70 -14.93 -11.36 -7.98
CA ARG A 70 -16.27 -10.94 -8.43
C ARG A 70 -16.42 -10.84 -9.94
N ARG A 71 -15.34 -10.55 -10.69
CA ARG A 71 -15.43 -10.46 -12.15
C ARG A 71 -15.53 -11.82 -12.85
N GLN A 72 -15.06 -12.91 -12.22
CA GLN A 72 -15.19 -14.25 -12.78
C GLN A 72 -16.63 -14.77 -12.75
N MET A 73 -17.44 -14.41 -11.75
CA MET A 73 -18.82 -14.92 -11.61
C MET A 73 -19.81 -14.35 -12.63
N ARG A 74 -19.51 -13.19 -13.24
CA ARG A 74 -20.44 -12.54 -14.19
C ARG A 74 -20.37 -13.11 -15.61
N TRP A 75 -19.35 -13.89 -15.94
CA TRP A 75 -19.15 -14.43 -17.29
C TRP A 75 -19.99 -15.68 -17.56
N ASP A 76 -20.31 -16.45 -16.51
CA ASP A 76 -21.00 -17.75 -16.63
C ASP A 76 -22.52 -17.60 -16.82
N SER A 77 -23.09 -16.46 -16.42
CA SER A 77 -24.53 -16.19 -16.52
C SER A 77 -24.96 -15.49 -17.81
N ASP A 78 -24.02 -15.19 -18.72
CA ASP A 78 -24.25 -14.48 -19.99
C ASP A 78 -24.03 -15.39 -21.21
N VAL A 79 -23.79 -16.69 -20.99
CA VAL A 79 -23.76 -17.70 -22.05
C VAL A 79 -25.19 -18.18 -22.28
N PRO A 80 -25.84 -17.83 -23.41
CA PRO A 80 -27.15 -18.38 -23.74
C PRO A 80 -26.94 -19.85 -24.09
N GLY A 81 -27.59 -20.74 -23.34
CA GLY A 81 -27.66 -22.18 -23.65
C GLY A 81 -28.47 -22.46 -24.90
#